data_AF-A0A9D1EY86-F1
#
_entry.id   AF-A0A9D1EY86-F1
#
_cell.length_a   1.000
_cell.length_b   1.000
_cell.length_c   1.000
_cell.angle_alpha   90.00
_cell.angle_beta   90.00
_cell.angle_gamma   90.00
#
_symmetry.space_group_name_H-M   'P 1'
#
loop_
_entity.id
_entity.type
_entity.pdbx_description
1 polymer ?
#
loop_
_entity_poly.entity_id
_entity_poly.type
_entity_poly.pdbx_seq_one_letter_code
_entity_poly.pdbx_strand_id
1 'polypeptide(L)'
;MHIPRISRPQVSGAFNRLKNACLNKEKAARKTLPGMLLVAQSLAMPVQAPGVAKLFTKTKTSIAADIFEHPNAKFIVIKNMIQNVVPDVSDEFVTQVLETAERVKCSPEDLTALLYKESQFKPDVKNGNFGGIGQMNKKSLKLSISHAEKDENARPGITEIVIEKFLSLPREKQMPYVRNYILAMKSFYMKNPQRELNGGELYSLFYTPGRINKKFLTSASDPSTSDYYFKNKELDFDKDSVITKEDLQHVLDRVKTRDLNITLAKK
;
A
#
# COMPACT_ATOMS: atom_id res chain seq x y z
N MET A 1 17.23 17.87 -15.58
CA MET A 1 17.40 17.89 -14.11
C MET A 1 18.44 16.86 -13.73
N HIS A 2 19.50 17.27 -13.03
CA HIS A 2 20.67 16.45 -12.72
C HIS A 2 20.57 15.99 -11.25
N ILE A 3 20.63 14.69 -10.98
CA ILE A 3 20.58 14.12 -9.61
C ILE A 3 21.89 13.37 -9.35
N PRO A 4 22.74 13.81 -8.39
CA PRO A 4 23.94 13.07 -7.99
C PRO A 4 23.67 12.01 -6.91
N ARG A 5 24.65 11.10 -6.80
CA ARG A 5 24.68 9.83 -6.05
C ARG A 5 24.47 9.94 -4.54
N ILE A 6 23.85 8.90 -3.95
CA ILE A 6 23.71 8.68 -2.50
C ILE A 6 24.92 7.87 -1.97
N SER A 7 25.58 8.36 -0.92
CA SER A 7 26.55 7.61 -0.11
C SER A 7 25.85 6.86 1.05
N ARG A 8 26.35 5.66 1.34
CA ARG A 8 25.88 4.67 2.31
C ARG A 8 26.38 5.08 3.72
N PRO A 9 25.54 5.24 4.76
CA PRO A 9 25.73 4.32 5.90
C PRO A 9 24.49 3.94 6.75
N GLN A 10 23.30 4.51 6.59
CA GLN A 10 22.23 4.30 7.59
C GLN A 10 21.37 3.02 7.42
N VAL A 11 21.55 2.26 6.33
CA VAL A 11 20.72 1.06 6.06
C VAL A 11 21.33 -0.24 6.63
N SER A 12 22.64 -0.28 6.92
CA SER A 12 23.28 -1.52 7.40
C SER A 12 22.96 -1.86 8.86
N GLY A 13 22.73 -0.85 9.71
CA GLY A 13 22.47 -1.04 11.13
C GLY A 13 21.15 -1.76 11.45
N ALA A 14 20.11 -1.53 10.63
CA ALA A 14 18.81 -2.17 10.80
C ALA A 14 18.83 -3.65 10.35
N PHE A 15 19.54 -3.97 9.28
CA PHE A 15 19.66 -5.34 8.76
C PHE A 15 20.45 -6.26 9.69
N ASN A 16 21.54 -5.77 10.30
CA ASN A 16 22.35 -6.58 11.21
C ASN A 16 21.64 -6.91 12.53
N ARG A 17 20.76 -6.02 13.02
CA ARG A 17 19.93 -6.29 14.21
C ARG A 17 18.85 -7.36 13.93
N LEU A 18 18.31 -7.38 12.71
CA LEU A 18 17.31 -8.35 12.25
C LEU A 18 17.86 -9.78 12.18
N LYS A 19 19.07 -9.96 11.63
CA LYS A 19 19.70 -11.28 11.50
C LYS A 19 19.98 -11.92 12.87
N ASN A 20 20.44 -11.11 13.84
CA ASN A 20 20.77 -11.60 15.18
C ASN A 20 19.52 -11.92 16.04
N ALA A 21 18.44 -11.15 15.90
CA ALA A 21 17.18 -11.42 16.61
C ALA A 21 16.48 -12.71 16.11
N CYS A 22 16.60 -13.02 14.82
CA CYS A 22 15.99 -14.22 14.22
C CYS A 22 16.72 -15.51 14.63
N LEU A 23 18.07 -15.49 14.61
CA LEU A 23 18.90 -16.62 15.03
C LEU A 23 18.73 -16.99 16.52
N ASN A 24 18.50 -15.98 17.37
CA ASN A 24 18.30 -16.20 18.80
C ASN A 24 16.91 -16.79 19.12
N LYS A 25 15.87 -16.45 18.36
CA LYS A 25 14.53 -17.02 18.52
C LYS A 25 14.43 -18.47 18.02
N GLU A 26 15.14 -18.79 16.94
CA GLU A 26 15.18 -20.17 16.40
C GLU A 26 15.95 -21.14 17.33
N LYS A 27 17.05 -20.68 17.95
CA LYS A 27 17.76 -21.46 18.99
C LYS A 27 16.95 -21.64 20.27
N ALA A 28 16.08 -20.70 20.62
CA ALA A 28 15.22 -20.80 21.79
C ALA A 28 14.07 -21.82 21.58
N ALA A 29 13.47 -21.84 20.38
CA ALA A 29 12.37 -22.75 20.05
C ALA A 29 12.78 -24.24 20.00
N ARG A 30 14.06 -24.54 19.73
CA ARG A 30 14.60 -25.92 19.70
C ARG A 30 14.91 -26.51 21.08
N LYS A 31 14.79 -25.73 22.17
CA LYS A 31 15.16 -26.16 23.53
C LYS A 31 13.98 -26.40 24.47
N THR A 32 12.75 -26.19 24.01
CA THR A 32 11.56 -26.38 24.84
C THR A 32 10.82 -27.64 24.40
N LEU A 33 10.54 -28.55 25.34
CA LEU A 33 9.81 -29.82 25.14
C LEU A 33 8.49 -29.71 24.32
N PRO A 34 7.71 -28.61 24.36
CA PRO A 34 6.55 -28.43 23.47
C PRO A 34 6.92 -28.27 21.98
N GLY A 35 8.14 -27.84 21.67
CA GLY A 35 8.63 -27.61 20.30
C GLY A 35 9.08 -28.87 19.56
N MET A 36 9.39 -29.96 20.28
CA MET A 36 9.68 -31.27 19.64
C MET A 36 8.42 -32.04 19.27
N LEU A 37 7.28 -31.80 19.95
CA LEU A 37 6.04 -32.55 19.72
C LEU A 37 5.35 -32.20 18.39
N LEU A 38 5.54 -30.96 17.90
CA LEU A 38 4.94 -30.48 16.64
C LEU A 38 5.64 -31.00 15.38
N VAL A 39 6.81 -31.64 15.49
CA VAL A 39 7.52 -32.23 14.34
C VAL A 39 7.17 -33.70 14.13
N ALA A 40 6.58 -34.38 15.13
CA ALA A 40 6.30 -35.82 15.07
C ALA A 40 4.95 -36.18 14.43
N GLN A 41 4.04 -35.23 14.19
CA GLN A 41 2.69 -35.50 13.65
C GLN A 41 2.61 -35.51 12.11
N SER A 42 3.71 -35.32 11.39
CA SER A 42 3.72 -35.27 9.91
C SER A 42 4.13 -36.57 9.22
N LEU A 43 4.32 -37.69 9.94
CA LEU A 43 4.73 -38.97 9.35
C LEU A 43 3.96 -40.15 9.94
N ALA A 44 2.66 -40.26 9.61
CA ALA A 44 1.95 -41.54 9.65
C ALA A 44 0.63 -41.46 8.85
N MET A 45 0.61 -42.00 7.64
CA MET A 45 -0.56 -42.69 7.09
C MET A 45 -0.11 -44.11 6.71
N PRO A 46 -0.96 -45.14 6.88
CA PRO A 46 -1.68 -45.64 5.70
C PRO A 46 -3.12 -46.19 5.90
N VAL A 47 -3.96 -45.96 4.87
CA VAL A 47 -4.86 -46.88 4.11
C VAL A 47 -5.85 -47.84 4.85
N GLN A 48 -7.17 -47.68 4.61
CA GLN A 48 -8.10 -48.63 3.91
C GLN A 48 -9.60 -48.24 4.04
N ALA A 49 -10.37 -48.48 2.96
CA ALA A 49 -11.79 -48.16 2.69
C ALA A 49 -12.76 -49.24 3.27
N PRO A 50 -14.07 -49.40 2.90
CA PRO A 50 -15.05 -48.56 2.17
C PRO A 50 -16.47 -48.48 2.83
N GLY A 51 -17.36 -47.63 2.31
CA GLY A 51 -18.81 -47.86 2.33
C GLY A 51 -19.69 -46.94 3.21
N VAL A 52 -20.61 -46.21 2.57
CA VAL A 52 -22.08 -46.21 2.75
C VAL A 52 -22.64 -44.84 2.37
N ALA A 53 -23.63 -44.90 1.48
CA ALA A 53 -24.39 -43.82 0.87
C ALA A 53 -25.10 -42.87 1.87
N LYS A 54 -25.30 -41.61 1.47
CA LYS A 54 -26.63 -41.07 1.12
C LYS A 54 -26.57 -39.57 0.79
N LEU A 55 -27.27 -39.24 -0.30
CA LEU A 55 -27.99 -38.01 -0.61
C LEU A 55 -27.55 -36.71 0.07
N PHE A 56 -27.08 -35.75 -0.72
CA PHE A 56 -27.69 -34.41 -0.79
C PHE A 56 -27.37 -33.79 -2.15
N THR A 57 -28.34 -33.84 -3.06
CA THR A 57 -28.43 -32.91 -4.17
C THR A 57 -28.79 -31.54 -3.59
N LYS A 58 -27.82 -30.63 -3.53
CA LYS A 58 -28.10 -29.19 -3.52
C LYS A 58 -27.29 -28.53 -4.62
N THR A 59 -28.05 -28.26 -5.68
CA THR A 59 -27.88 -27.27 -6.73
C THR A 59 -26.80 -26.24 -6.44
N LYS A 60 -25.87 -26.12 -7.42
CA LYS A 60 -25.04 -24.94 -7.64
C LYS A 60 -25.94 -23.70 -7.66
N THR A 61 -25.91 -22.89 -6.61
CA THR A 61 -26.33 -21.50 -6.72
C THR A 61 -25.09 -20.69 -7.05
N SER A 62 -24.98 -20.36 -8.32
CA SER A 62 -24.14 -19.32 -8.86
C SER A 62 -24.18 -18.08 -7.96
N ILE A 63 -23.04 -17.67 -7.40
CA ILE A 63 -22.85 -16.40 -6.69
C ILE A 63 -22.88 -15.20 -7.67
N ALA A 64 -23.08 -15.44 -8.97
CA ALA A 64 -22.94 -14.42 -10.01
C ALA A 64 -24.21 -13.59 -10.31
N ALA A 65 -25.24 -13.59 -9.44
CA ALA A 65 -26.53 -12.98 -9.79
C ALA A 65 -27.09 -11.90 -8.83
N ASP A 66 -26.46 -11.60 -7.69
CA ASP A 66 -27.01 -10.64 -6.72
C ASP A 66 -26.13 -9.39 -6.46
N ILE A 67 -25.38 -8.92 -7.47
CA ILE A 67 -24.63 -7.64 -7.38
C ILE A 67 -25.19 -6.62 -8.38
N PHE A 68 -26.50 -6.41 -8.36
CA PHE A 68 -27.14 -5.26 -9.02
C PHE A 68 -28.18 -4.59 -8.12
N GLU A 69 -27.87 -4.48 -6.82
CA GLU A 69 -28.56 -3.54 -5.94
C GLU A 69 -27.72 -2.28 -5.83
N HIS A 70 -28.25 -1.19 -6.39
CA HIS A 70 -27.80 0.21 -6.31
C HIS A 70 -26.28 0.46 -6.30
N PRO A 71 -25.70 1.07 -7.35
CA PRO A 71 -24.29 1.43 -7.34
C PRO A 71 -23.99 2.27 -6.09
N ASN A 72 -23.15 1.70 -5.21
CA ASN A 72 -22.70 2.32 -3.96
C ASN A 72 -22.31 3.77 -4.26
N ALA A 73 -22.90 4.75 -3.56
CA ALA A 73 -22.67 6.17 -3.83
C ALA A 73 -21.16 6.53 -3.88
N LYS A 74 -20.34 5.87 -3.06
CA LYS A 74 -18.87 6.02 -3.10
C LYS A 74 -18.27 5.51 -4.41
N PHE A 75 -18.77 4.40 -4.95
CA PHE A 75 -18.33 3.88 -6.24
C PHE A 75 -18.58 4.87 -7.36
N ILE A 76 -19.77 5.46 -7.44
CA ILE A 76 -20.10 6.46 -8.46
C ILE A 76 -19.17 7.66 -8.36
N VAL A 77 -18.98 8.21 -7.15
CA VAL A 77 -18.11 9.38 -6.94
C VAL A 77 -16.68 9.09 -7.37
N ILE A 78 -16.10 7.96 -6.92
CA ILE A 78 -14.71 7.62 -7.25
C ILE A 78 -14.56 7.30 -8.74
N LYS A 79 -15.52 6.58 -9.33
CA LYS A 79 -15.56 6.32 -10.78
C LYS A 79 -15.55 7.62 -11.57
N ASN A 80 -16.44 8.56 -11.24
CA ASN A 80 -16.51 9.86 -11.90
C ASN A 80 -15.21 10.66 -11.73
N MET A 81 -14.61 10.68 -10.53
CA MET A 81 -13.31 11.34 -10.28
C MET A 81 -12.21 10.80 -11.20
N ILE A 82 -12.12 9.47 -11.37
CA ILE A 82 -11.09 8.85 -12.20
C ILE A 82 -11.42 9.00 -13.69
N GLN A 83 -12.69 8.84 -14.08
CA GLN A 83 -13.15 8.98 -15.47
C GLN A 83 -12.85 10.34 -16.08
N ASN A 84 -12.84 11.40 -15.26
CA ASN A 84 -12.47 12.75 -15.70
C ASN A 84 -11.05 12.83 -16.30
N VAL A 85 -10.15 11.94 -15.91
CA VAL A 85 -8.74 11.93 -16.33
C VAL A 85 -8.33 10.64 -17.04
N VAL A 86 -9.08 9.55 -16.84
CA VAL A 86 -8.91 8.25 -17.50
C VAL A 86 -10.30 7.77 -17.96
N PRO A 87 -10.77 8.20 -19.15
CA PRO A 87 -12.14 7.93 -19.61
C PRO A 87 -12.50 6.44 -19.68
N ASP A 88 -11.51 5.59 -19.92
CA ASP A 88 -11.61 4.14 -20.06
C ASP A 88 -11.29 3.38 -18.75
N VAL A 89 -11.42 4.01 -17.58
CA VAL A 89 -11.18 3.34 -16.30
C VAL A 89 -12.10 2.13 -16.14
N SER A 90 -11.52 1.01 -15.70
CA SER A 90 -12.24 -0.22 -15.42
C SER A 90 -12.96 -0.17 -14.06
N ASP A 91 -14.11 -0.83 -13.97
CA ASP A 91 -14.82 -1.02 -12.70
C ASP A 91 -14.00 -1.85 -11.70
N GLU A 92 -13.12 -2.75 -12.19
CA GLU A 92 -12.15 -3.48 -11.37
C GLU A 92 -11.21 -2.50 -10.65
N PHE A 93 -10.66 -1.50 -11.35
CA PHE A 93 -9.76 -0.52 -10.74
C PHE A 93 -10.47 0.31 -9.65
N VAL A 94 -11.68 0.81 -9.95
CA VAL A 94 -12.48 1.60 -8.99
C VAL A 94 -12.78 0.78 -7.74
N THR A 95 -13.19 -0.47 -7.91
CA THR A 95 -13.44 -1.39 -6.78
C THR A 95 -12.19 -1.59 -5.93
N GLN A 96 -11.04 -1.82 -6.57
CA GLN A 96 -9.78 -1.99 -5.85
C GLN A 96 -9.32 -0.73 -5.10
N VAL A 97 -9.62 0.48 -5.61
CA VAL A 97 -9.37 1.73 -4.88
C VAL A 97 -10.22 1.78 -3.61
N LEU A 98 -11.52 1.46 -3.69
CA LEU A 98 -12.42 1.44 -2.53
C LEU A 98 -11.97 0.41 -1.49
N GLU A 99 -11.70 -0.83 -1.91
CA GLU A 99 -11.21 -1.89 -1.03
C GLU A 99 -9.87 -1.54 -0.38
N THR A 100 -8.97 -0.90 -1.14
CA THR A 100 -7.68 -0.45 -0.61
C THR A 100 -7.88 0.63 0.45
N ALA A 101 -8.75 1.61 0.18
CA ALA A 101 -9.06 2.68 1.12
C ALA A 101 -9.66 2.13 2.42
N GLU A 102 -10.58 1.18 2.33
CA GLU A 102 -11.17 0.50 3.49
C GLU A 102 -10.11 -0.25 4.31
N ARG A 103 -9.30 -1.10 3.68
CA ARG A 103 -8.25 -1.88 4.37
C ARG A 103 -7.19 -0.99 5.00
N VAL A 104 -6.81 0.08 4.30
CA VAL A 104 -5.84 1.08 4.77
C VAL A 104 -6.47 2.00 5.83
N LYS A 105 -7.80 2.05 5.95
CA LYS A 105 -8.54 3.00 6.78
C LYS A 105 -8.22 4.44 6.40
N CYS A 106 -8.55 4.84 5.18
CA CYS A 106 -8.48 6.22 4.73
C CYS A 106 -9.70 6.55 3.85
N SER A 107 -9.89 7.83 3.53
CA SER A 107 -10.88 8.23 2.52
C SER A 107 -10.47 7.68 1.14
N PRO A 108 -11.40 7.12 0.35
CA PRO A 108 -11.12 6.72 -1.02
C PRO A 108 -10.84 7.91 -1.94
N GLU A 109 -11.39 9.09 -1.64
CA GLU A 109 -11.09 10.34 -2.35
C GLU A 109 -9.63 10.78 -2.13
N ASP A 110 -9.13 10.68 -0.90
CA ASP A 110 -7.72 10.98 -0.58
C ASP A 110 -6.77 9.98 -1.26
N LEU A 111 -7.11 8.69 -1.24
CA LEU A 111 -6.31 7.66 -1.93
C LEU A 111 -6.30 7.90 -3.45
N THR A 112 -7.46 8.18 -4.04
CA THR A 112 -7.58 8.51 -5.48
C THR A 112 -6.72 9.73 -5.83
N ALA A 113 -6.81 10.79 -5.03
CA ALA A 113 -6.03 12.01 -5.23
C ALA A 113 -4.53 11.76 -5.11
N LEU A 114 -4.11 10.94 -4.15
CA LEU A 114 -2.71 10.56 -3.98
C LEU A 114 -2.17 9.80 -5.19
N LEU A 115 -2.88 8.76 -5.64
CA LEU A 115 -2.48 7.97 -6.82
C LEU A 115 -2.40 8.86 -8.09
N TYR A 116 -3.34 9.80 -8.24
CA TYR A 116 -3.26 10.78 -9.33
C TYR A 116 -2.06 11.72 -9.18
N LYS A 117 -1.81 12.25 -7.97
CA LYS A 117 -0.68 13.14 -7.68
C LYS A 117 0.66 12.48 -7.99
N GLU A 118 0.78 11.19 -7.71
CA GLU A 118 2.03 10.43 -7.86
C GLU A 118 2.29 9.99 -9.31
N SER A 119 1.27 9.60 -10.08
CA SER A 119 1.51 9.07 -11.44
C SER A 119 0.47 9.43 -12.49
N GLN A 120 -0.59 10.17 -12.14
CA GLN A 120 -1.78 10.37 -12.97
C GLN A 120 -2.42 9.03 -13.38
N PHE A 121 -2.39 8.04 -12.49
CA PHE A 121 -2.85 6.65 -12.74
C PHE A 121 -2.13 5.90 -13.88
N LYS A 122 -0.99 6.42 -14.35
CA LYS A 122 -0.18 5.76 -15.38
C LYS A 122 0.72 4.70 -14.72
N PRO A 123 0.66 3.43 -15.16
CA PRO A 123 1.39 2.33 -14.53
C PRO A 123 2.88 2.27 -14.91
N ASP A 124 3.30 2.97 -15.96
CA ASP A 124 4.66 2.96 -16.51
C ASP A 124 5.48 4.21 -16.17
N VAL A 125 4.84 5.23 -15.59
CA VAL A 125 5.49 6.50 -15.20
C VAL A 125 6.56 6.23 -14.15
N LYS A 126 7.74 6.82 -14.38
CA LYS A 126 8.89 6.77 -13.50
C LYS A 126 9.26 8.16 -13.00
N ASN A 127 9.59 8.25 -11.72
CA ASN A 127 10.27 9.39 -11.12
C ASN A 127 11.58 8.92 -10.47
N GLY A 128 12.68 9.03 -11.23
CA GLY A 128 13.98 8.49 -10.82
C GLY A 128 13.94 6.96 -10.63
N ASN A 129 14.15 6.51 -9.39
CA ASN A 129 14.14 5.08 -9.04
C ASN A 129 12.75 4.55 -8.62
N PHE A 130 11.74 5.41 -8.63
CA PHE A 130 10.37 5.09 -8.30
C PHE A 130 9.52 5.00 -9.57
N GLY A 131 8.46 4.19 -9.55
CA GLY A 131 7.52 4.16 -10.67
C GLY A 131 6.22 3.43 -10.38
N GLY A 132 5.32 3.45 -11.36
CA GLY A 132 3.98 2.89 -11.25
C GLY A 132 3.02 3.80 -10.50
N ILE A 133 1.80 3.32 -10.29
CA ILE A 133 0.69 4.15 -9.78
C ILE A 133 0.90 4.64 -8.35
N GLY A 134 1.71 3.93 -7.56
CA GLY A 134 2.11 4.33 -6.21
C GLY A 134 3.57 4.75 -6.10
N GLN A 135 4.25 5.06 -7.23
CA GLN A 135 5.67 5.45 -7.27
C GLN A 135 6.55 4.57 -6.36
N MET A 136 6.55 3.26 -6.59
CA MET A 136 7.31 2.29 -5.80
C MET A 136 8.70 2.05 -6.42
N ASN A 137 9.71 1.80 -5.58
CA ASN A 137 11.05 1.39 -5.95
C ASN A 137 11.32 -0.07 -5.56
N LYS A 138 12.52 -0.60 -5.87
CA LYS A 138 12.90 -1.99 -5.53
C LYS A 138 12.72 -2.35 -4.05
N LYS A 139 12.92 -1.41 -3.12
CA LYS A 139 12.77 -1.67 -1.68
C LYS A 139 11.30 -1.65 -1.25
N SER A 140 10.51 -0.68 -1.72
CA SER A 140 9.08 -0.64 -1.39
C SER A 140 8.31 -1.81 -2.01
N LEU A 141 8.67 -2.24 -3.23
CA LEU A 141 8.12 -3.44 -3.85
C LEU A 141 8.41 -4.70 -3.02
N LYS A 142 9.66 -4.90 -2.60
CA LYS A 142 10.01 -6.01 -1.70
C LYS A 142 9.23 -5.95 -0.40
N LEU A 143 9.07 -4.76 0.19
CA LEU A 143 8.32 -4.60 1.43
C LEU A 143 6.85 -5.01 1.27
N SER A 144 6.22 -4.60 0.16
CA SER A 144 4.87 -5.00 -0.20
C SER A 144 4.73 -6.53 -0.30
N ILE A 145 5.66 -7.18 -1.01
CA ILE A 145 5.66 -8.64 -1.18
C ILE A 145 5.84 -9.32 0.19
N SER A 146 6.81 -8.90 0.99
CA SER A 146 7.04 -9.46 2.33
C SER A 146 5.90 -9.21 3.32
N HIS A 147 5.05 -8.21 3.09
CA HIS A 147 3.82 -8.05 3.87
C HIS A 147 2.78 -9.11 3.48
N ALA A 148 2.63 -9.38 2.19
CA ALA A 148 1.73 -10.41 1.66
C ALA A 148 2.09 -11.83 2.12
N GLU A 149 3.38 -12.10 2.37
CA GLU A 149 3.85 -13.39 2.91
C GLU A 149 3.42 -13.64 4.37
N LYS A 150 3.08 -12.58 5.11
CA LYS A 150 2.77 -12.64 6.55
C LYS A 150 1.27 -12.56 6.84
N ASP A 151 0.47 -12.15 5.86
CA ASP A 151 -0.98 -11.98 5.98
C ASP A 151 -1.66 -12.61 4.75
N GLU A 152 -2.35 -13.73 4.98
CA GLU A 152 -3.07 -14.46 3.93
C GLU A 152 -4.11 -13.58 3.22
N ASN A 153 -4.70 -12.60 3.92
CA ASN A 153 -5.69 -11.68 3.33
C ASN A 153 -5.04 -10.62 2.41
N ALA A 154 -3.72 -10.42 2.54
CA ALA A 154 -2.93 -9.52 1.73
C ALA A 154 -2.27 -10.22 0.52
N ARG A 155 -2.27 -11.56 0.48
CA ARG A 155 -1.68 -12.40 -0.58
C ARG A 155 -2.39 -12.34 -1.94
N PRO A 156 -3.73 -12.20 -2.04
CA PRO A 156 -4.41 -12.17 -3.33
C PRO A 156 -3.87 -11.06 -4.24
N GLY A 157 -3.56 -11.43 -5.49
CA GLY A 157 -3.02 -10.52 -6.51
C GLY A 157 -1.54 -10.17 -6.37
N ILE A 158 -0.81 -10.82 -5.44
CA ILE A 158 0.63 -10.61 -5.24
C ILE A 158 1.42 -11.85 -5.66
N THR A 159 2.43 -11.62 -6.49
CA THR A 159 3.49 -12.60 -6.78
C THR A 159 4.87 -11.96 -6.60
N GLU A 160 5.89 -12.79 -6.43
CA GLU A 160 7.27 -12.33 -6.40
C GLU A 160 7.68 -11.82 -7.80
N ILE A 161 7.98 -10.53 -7.89
CA ILE A 161 8.37 -9.86 -9.13
C ILE A 161 9.44 -8.80 -8.88
N VAL A 162 10.17 -8.46 -9.93
CA VAL A 162 11.12 -7.34 -9.95
C VAL A 162 10.44 -6.05 -10.43
N ILE A 163 11.10 -4.90 -10.22
CA ILE A 163 10.51 -3.59 -10.54
C ILE A 163 10.18 -3.44 -12.03
N GLU A 164 11.00 -4.02 -12.90
CA GLU A 164 10.82 -3.97 -14.34
C GLU A 164 9.52 -4.68 -14.75
N LYS A 165 9.20 -5.81 -14.09
CA LYS A 165 7.94 -6.53 -14.31
C LYS A 165 6.76 -5.78 -13.68
N PHE A 166 6.93 -5.21 -12.49
CA PHE A 166 5.89 -4.41 -11.83
C PHE A 166 5.41 -3.24 -12.72
N LEU A 167 6.35 -2.51 -13.33
CA LEU A 167 6.04 -1.40 -14.22
C LEU A 167 5.42 -1.81 -15.56
N SER A 168 5.50 -3.08 -15.93
CA SER A 168 4.82 -3.62 -17.11
C SER A 168 3.40 -4.10 -16.81
N LEU A 169 2.97 -4.09 -15.53
CA LEU A 169 1.62 -4.49 -15.15
C LEU A 169 0.64 -3.35 -15.45
N PRO A 170 -0.62 -3.67 -15.83
CA PRO A 170 -1.67 -2.66 -15.87
C PRO A 170 -1.97 -2.15 -14.44
N ARG A 171 -2.59 -0.97 -14.34
CA ARG A 171 -2.85 -0.28 -13.07
C ARG A 171 -3.60 -1.16 -12.06
N GLU A 172 -4.56 -1.95 -12.53
CA GLU A 172 -5.36 -2.92 -11.76
C GLU A 172 -4.51 -3.99 -11.11
N LYS A 173 -3.40 -4.40 -11.75
CA LYS A 173 -2.50 -5.41 -11.18
C LYS A 173 -1.39 -4.79 -10.32
N GLN A 174 -1.20 -3.46 -10.37
CA GLN A 174 -0.29 -2.76 -9.45
C GLN A 174 -0.94 -2.44 -8.09
N MET A 175 -2.26 -2.22 -8.05
CA MET A 175 -2.98 -1.81 -6.84
C MET A 175 -2.80 -2.73 -5.62
N PRO A 176 -2.81 -4.07 -5.74
CA PRO A 176 -2.53 -4.95 -4.60
C PRO A 176 -1.16 -4.67 -3.96
N TYR A 177 -0.15 -4.37 -4.77
CA TYR A 177 1.19 -4.03 -4.27
C TYR A 177 1.21 -2.67 -3.57
N VAL A 178 0.50 -1.69 -4.11
CA VAL A 178 0.38 -0.36 -3.48
C VAL A 178 -0.34 -0.47 -2.13
N ARG A 179 -1.46 -1.19 -2.07
CA ARG A 179 -2.17 -1.49 -0.82
C ARG A 179 -1.23 -2.09 0.23
N ASN A 180 -0.53 -3.16 -0.13
CA ASN A 180 0.34 -3.87 0.81
C ASN A 180 1.54 -3.05 1.23
N TYR A 181 2.07 -2.19 0.34
CA TYR A 181 3.08 -1.20 0.70
C TYR A 181 2.58 -0.23 1.77
N ILE A 182 1.38 0.33 1.60
CA ILE A 182 0.79 1.26 2.57
C ILE A 182 0.59 0.55 3.91
N LEU A 183 -0.01 -0.65 3.91
CA LEU A 183 -0.24 -1.45 5.12
C LEU A 183 1.08 -1.78 5.84
N ALA A 184 2.13 -2.13 5.09
CA ALA A 184 3.45 -2.33 5.67
C ALA A 184 3.97 -1.04 6.31
N MET A 185 3.89 0.10 5.62
CA MET A 185 4.34 1.40 6.15
C MET A 185 3.59 1.78 7.44
N LYS A 186 2.27 1.57 7.48
CA LYS A 186 1.47 1.75 8.71
C LYS A 186 2.02 0.89 9.85
N SER A 187 2.22 -0.40 9.59
CA SER A 187 2.73 -1.33 10.60
C SER A 187 4.13 -0.96 11.11
N PHE A 188 5.02 -0.45 10.26
CA PHE A 188 6.38 -0.11 10.65
C PHE A 188 6.52 1.23 11.36
N TYR A 189 5.80 2.26 10.90
CA TYR A 189 6.08 3.63 11.30
C TYR A 189 5.02 4.26 12.18
N MET A 190 3.79 3.75 12.19
CA MET A 190 2.74 4.35 13.02
C MET A 190 2.69 3.74 14.42
N LYS A 191 2.48 4.61 15.42
CA LYS A 191 2.22 4.15 16.80
C LYS A 191 0.92 3.36 16.91
N ASN A 192 -0.10 3.76 16.16
CA ASN A 192 -1.38 3.04 16.07
C ASN A 192 -1.70 2.72 14.60
N PRO A 193 -1.29 1.54 14.10
CA PRO A 193 -1.57 1.13 12.72
C PRO A 193 -3.05 0.94 12.40
N GLN A 194 -3.91 0.80 13.41
CA GLN A 194 -5.35 0.57 13.21
C GLN A 194 -6.17 1.85 13.14
N ARG A 195 -5.54 3.02 13.36
CA ARG A 195 -6.19 4.31 13.25
C ARG A 195 -6.45 4.66 11.79
N GLU A 196 -7.55 5.38 11.57
CA GLU A 196 -7.85 6.04 10.30
C GLU A 196 -6.82 7.12 9.97
N LEU A 197 -6.47 7.22 8.69
CA LEU A 197 -5.57 8.23 8.14
C LEU A 197 -6.39 9.33 7.48
N ASN A 198 -6.05 10.59 7.79
CA ASN A 198 -6.37 11.67 6.87
C ASN A 198 -5.42 11.64 5.66
N GLY A 199 -5.75 12.37 4.60
CA GLY A 199 -4.95 12.46 3.38
C GLY A 199 -3.51 12.90 3.62
N GLY A 200 -3.28 13.86 4.53
CA GLY A 200 -1.94 14.29 4.91
C GLY A 200 -1.07 13.17 5.50
N GLU A 201 -1.64 12.36 6.40
CA GLU A 201 -0.99 11.20 6.99
C GLU A 201 -0.79 10.07 5.99
N LEU A 202 -1.77 9.83 5.13
CA LEU A 202 -1.65 8.87 4.02
C LEU A 202 -0.48 9.24 3.11
N TYR A 203 -0.40 10.50 2.68
CA TYR A 203 0.67 10.97 1.81
C TYR A 203 2.04 10.94 2.53
N SER A 204 2.07 11.22 3.83
CA SER A 204 3.29 11.12 4.64
C SER A 204 3.94 9.74 4.59
N LEU A 205 3.18 8.66 4.40
CA LEU A 205 3.72 7.29 4.29
C LEU A 205 4.54 7.07 3.01
N PHE A 206 4.27 7.85 1.94
CA PHE A 206 5.03 7.83 0.69
C PHE A 206 6.19 8.82 0.73
N TYR A 207 5.95 10.00 1.31
CA TYR A 207 6.93 11.09 1.36
C TYR A 207 8.04 10.83 2.39
N THR A 208 7.71 10.78 3.69
CA THR A 208 8.69 10.59 4.77
C THR A 208 8.13 9.72 5.90
N PRO A 209 7.93 8.41 5.66
CA PRO A 209 7.25 7.54 6.63
C PRO A 209 7.92 7.54 8.01
N GLY A 210 9.26 7.63 8.06
CA GLY A 210 10.03 7.72 9.30
C GLY A 210 9.73 8.94 10.18
N ARG A 211 9.04 9.96 9.66
CA ARG A 211 8.74 11.21 10.35
C ARG A 211 7.24 11.45 10.54
N ILE A 212 6.38 10.48 10.22
CA ILE A 212 4.91 10.62 10.37
C ILE A 212 4.44 10.98 11.79
N ASN A 213 5.20 10.59 12.83
CA ASN A 213 4.91 10.93 14.23
C ASN A 213 5.63 12.19 14.73
N LYS A 214 6.28 12.95 13.85
CA LYS A 214 6.97 14.21 14.19
C LYS A 214 6.02 15.38 13.93
N LYS A 215 6.34 16.54 14.53
CA LYS A 215 5.58 17.79 14.33
C LYS A 215 5.60 18.23 12.86
N PHE A 216 6.74 18.08 12.21
CA PHE A 216 6.93 18.37 10.79
C PHE A 216 7.62 17.20 10.09
N LEU A 217 7.31 17.05 8.81
CA LEU A 217 7.88 16.02 7.95
C LEU A 217 9.29 16.42 7.54
N THR A 218 9.47 17.63 6.98
CA THR A 218 10.78 18.21 6.68
C THR A 218 10.80 19.71 6.93
N SER A 219 11.99 20.28 7.04
CA SER A 219 12.17 21.74 7.18
C SER A 219 13.44 22.19 6.47
N ALA A 220 13.41 23.40 5.91
CA ALA A 220 14.57 24.05 5.33
C ALA A 220 15.69 24.30 6.35
N SER A 221 15.33 24.48 7.63
CA SER A 221 16.26 24.83 8.71
C SER A 221 16.81 23.62 9.48
N ASP A 222 16.20 22.43 9.35
CA ASP A 222 16.69 21.18 9.94
C ASP A 222 17.74 20.54 9.02
N PRO A 223 19.04 20.50 9.39
CA PRO A 223 20.09 19.94 8.54
C PRO A 223 19.88 18.48 8.14
N SER A 224 19.10 17.72 8.93
CA SER A 224 18.80 16.33 8.63
C SER A 224 17.76 16.16 7.52
N THR A 225 17.02 17.22 7.19
CA THR A 225 15.93 17.18 6.21
C THR A 225 15.94 18.30 5.18
N SER A 226 16.81 19.31 5.30
CA SER A 226 16.87 20.49 4.45
C SER A 226 17.03 20.15 2.97
N ASP A 227 17.94 19.22 2.63
CA ASP A 227 18.10 18.71 1.25
C ASP A 227 16.81 18.09 0.70
N TYR A 228 16.03 17.43 1.55
CA TYR A 228 14.78 16.79 1.15
C TYR A 228 13.64 17.81 1.05
N TYR A 229 13.61 18.79 1.94
CA TYR A 229 12.69 19.93 1.86
C TYR A 229 12.89 20.68 0.54
N PHE A 230 14.12 21.11 0.20
CA PHE A 230 14.36 21.91 -1.00
C PHE A 230 14.01 21.20 -2.32
N LYS A 231 14.10 19.87 -2.33
CA LYS A 231 13.70 19.03 -3.48
C LYS A 231 12.18 18.90 -3.65
N ASN A 232 11.41 19.19 -2.61
CA ASN A 232 9.96 19.01 -2.58
C ASN A 232 9.26 20.26 -2.04
N LYS A 233 9.88 21.43 -2.18
CA LYS A 233 9.38 22.70 -1.63
C LYS A 233 8.02 23.11 -2.20
N GLU A 234 7.60 22.52 -3.32
CA GLU A 234 6.27 22.69 -3.88
C GLU A 234 5.17 22.02 -3.04
N LEU A 235 5.55 21.16 -2.10
CA LEU A 235 4.64 20.57 -1.13
C LEU A 235 4.43 21.49 0.09
N ASP A 236 5.28 22.50 0.31
CA ASP A 236 5.06 23.53 1.33
C ASP A 236 3.99 24.49 0.82
N PHE A 237 2.77 24.38 1.37
CA PHE A 237 1.60 25.07 0.84
C PHE A 237 1.54 26.53 1.29
N ASP A 238 1.84 26.78 2.56
CA ASP A 238 1.80 28.12 3.17
C ASP A 238 3.13 28.88 3.07
N LYS A 239 4.19 28.20 2.63
CA LYS A 239 5.55 28.73 2.39
C LYS A 239 6.28 29.12 3.67
N ASP A 240 5.98 28.45 4.79
CA ASP A 240 6.61 28.70 6.09
C ASP A 240 8.01 28.07 6.24
N SER A 241 8.54 27.44 5.18
CA SER A 241 9.82 26.70 5.17
C SER A 241 9.82 25.37 5.94
N VAL A 242 8.63 24.82 6.15
CA VAL A 242 8.36 23.53 6.75
C VAL A 242 7.35 22.79 5.87
N ILE A 243 7.47 21.46 5.79
CA ILE A 243 6.41 20.62 5.18
C ILE A 243 5.79 19.83 6.32
N THR A 244 4.51 20.05 6.53
CA THR A 244 3.67 19.41 7.54
C THR A 244 2.72 18.40 6.91
N LYS A 245 1.90 17.75 7.74
CA LYS A 245 0.87 16.83 7.23
C LYS A 245 -0.31 17.62 6.67
N GLU A 246 -0.56 18.79 7.24
CA GLU A 246 -1.57 19.75 6.85
C GLU A 246 -1.27 20.28 5.44
N ASP A 247 -0.01 20.57 5.13
CA ASP A 247 0.40 20.92 3.76
C ASP A 247 0.08 19.82 2.75
N LEU A 248 0.44 18.57 3.09
CA LEU A 248 0.15 17.42 2.23
C LEU A 248 -1.36 17.21 2.06
N GLN A 249 -2.17 17.46 3.10
CA GLN A 249 -3.63 17.44 2.99
C GLN A 249 -4.10 18.50 1.99
N HIS A 250 -3.61 19.73 2.08
CA HIS A 250 -3.96 20.80 1.13
C HIS A 250 -3.55 20.48 -0.31
N VAL A 251 -2.41 19.81 -0.50
CA VAL A 251 -2.01 19.32 -1.83
C VAL A 251 -3.05 18.34 -2.38
N LEU A 252 -3.52 17.37 -1.59
CA LEU A 252 -4.54 16.43 -2.04
C LEU A 252 -5.91 17.10 -2.24
N ASP A 253 -6.30 18.04 -1.39
CA ASP A 253 -7.54 18.82 -1.55
C ASP A 253 -7.55 19.62 -2.85
N ARG A 254 -6.40 20.21 -3.21
CA ARG A 254 -6.22 20.89 -4.49
C ARG A 254 -6.37 19.91 -5.66
N VAL A 255 -5.80 18.70 -5.57
CA VAL A 255 -5.94 17.68 -6.62
C VAL A 255 -7.40 17.24 -6.77
N LYS A 256 -8.09 16.96 -5.66
CA LYS A 256 -9.52 16.57 -5.67
C LYS A 256 -10.39 17.62 -6.36
N THR A 257 -10.13 18.90 -6.08
CA THR A 257 -10.96 20.01 -6.59
C THR A 257 -10.61 20.43 -8.01
N ARG A 258 -9.32 20.55 -8.34
CA ARG A 258 -8.87 21.08 -9.63
C ARG A 258 -8.72 20.02 -10.72
N ASP A 259 -8.08 18.90 -10.37
CA ASP A 259 -7.67 17.92 -11.37
C ASP A 259 -8.71 16.80 -11.53
N LEU A 260 -9.26 16.32 -10.40
CA LEU A 260 -10.25 15.23 -10.40
C LEU A 260 -11.70 15.72 -10.37
N ASN A 261 -11.90 17.03 -10.18
CA ASN A 261 -13.20 17.71 -10.17
C ASN A 261 -14.29 17.00 -9.35
N ILE A 262 -13.97 16.73 -8.08
CA ILE A 262 -14.85 16.02 -7.13
C ILE A 262 -16.24 16.67 -6.99
N THR A 263 -16.34 17.98 -7.18
CA THR A 263 -17.61 18.72 -7.07
C THR A 263 -18.59 18.34 -8.18
N LEU A 264 -18.10 18.05 -9.38
CA LEU A 264 -18.93 17.47 -10.44
C LEU A 264 -19.21 15.99 -10.18
N ALA A 265 -18.24 15.25 -9.63
CA ALA A 265 -18.39 13.82 -9.36
C ALA A 265 -19.47 13.46 -8.31
N LYS A 266 -19.83 14.40 -7.42
CA LYS A 266 -20.84 14.26 -6.37
C LYS A 266 -22.27 14.63 -6.80
N LYS A 267 -22.45 15.20 -7.99
CA LYS A 267 -23.76 15.53 -8.55
C LYS A 267 -24.33 14.32 -9.29
#